data_AF-A0A5N4DK91-F1
#
_entry.id   AF-A0A5N4DK91-F1
#
_cell.length_a   1.000
_cell.length_b   1.000
_cell.length_c   1.000
_cell.angle_alpha   90.00
_cell.angle_beta   90.00
_cell.angle_gamma   90.00
#
_symmetry.space_group_name_H-M   'P 1'
#
loop_
_entity.id
_entity.type
_entity.pdbx_description
1 polymer ?
#
loop_
_entity_poly.entity_id
_entity_poly.type
_entity_poly.pdbx_seq_one_letter_code
_entity_poly.pdbx_strand_id
1 'polypeptide(L)'
;MALLRGVWGVLSALGKSGADLCAGCGSRLRSPFSFAYVPRWYSSNLTGYPKKPMTSYVRFSKEQLPLFKAQNPDAKNSELIKKIAELWRELPDSEKKIYEDAYRADWQAYKEEINRIQEQLTPSQVVLLEKEIMQKRLKKKALIKKRELTMLGKPKRPRSAYNIFIAERFQEAKDGTSQVKLKTVNENWKNLSSSQKQVYIQLAKDDKIRYYNEMKSWEEQMVEVGRDDLIRRKMKHPAKNDTEEY
;
A
#
# COMPACT_ATOMS: atom_id res chain seq x y z
N MET A 1 -13.21 5.11 48.07
CA MET A 1 -12.36 4.08 47.42
C MET A 1 -11.32 4.80 46.56
N ALA A 2 -10.32 5.37 47.24
CA ALA A 2 -9.27 6.19 46.65
C ALA A 2 -7.98 5.37 46.68
N LEU A 3 -7.45 4.99 45.51
CA LEU A 3 -6.07 4.53 45.33
C LEU A 3 -5.73 4.72 43.85
N LEU A 4 -4.46 5.05 43.56
CA LEU A 4 -3.84 5.33 42.25
C LEU A 4 -3.73 6.81 41.83
N ARG A 5 -3.37 7.68 42.78
CA ARG A 5 -2.50 8.83 42.49
C ARG A 5 -1.10 8.49 42.99
N GLY A 6 -0.14 8.36 42.08
CA GLY A 6 1.28 8.35 42.44
C GLY A 6 2.10 7.24 41.78
N VAL A 7 2.42 7.37 40.49
CA VAL A 7 3.60 6.75 39.88
C VAL A 7 4.10 7.64 38.73
N TRP A 8 4.45 8.89 39.00
CA TRP A 8 5.29 9.70 38.10
C TRP A 8 6.24 10.50 38.97
N GLY A 9 7.34 9.84 39.35
CA GLY A 9 8.41 10.41 40.14
C GLY A 9 9.48 9.34 40.36
N VAL A 10 10.72 9.68 40.03
CA VAL A 10 11.94 8.86 40.16
C VAL A 10 12.22 7.91 38.99
N LEU A 11 12.90 8.43 37.96
CA LEU A 11 14.04 7.76 37.33
C LEU A 11 14.96 8.83 36.72
N SER A 12 15.61 9.61 37.59
CA SER A 12 16.82 10.36 37.26
C SER A 12 17.84 10.20 38.38
N ALA A 13 18.56 9.08 38.37
CA ALA A 13 19.82 8.95 39.09
C ALA A 13 20.55 7.68 38.61
N LEU A 14 21.88 7.82 38.49
CA LEU A 14 22.89 6.80 38.19
C LEU A 14 23.23 6.63 36.71
N GLY A 15 23.93 7.65 36.20
CA GLY A 15 25.08 7.37 35.35
C GLY A 15 26.08 6.50 36.14
N LYS A 16 26.50 5.40 35.52
CA LYS A 16 27.80 4.76 35.74
C LYS A 16 28.13 3.94 34.48
N SER A 17 29.17 4.40 33.82
CA SER A 17 30.00 3.65 32.87
C SER A 17 30.51 2.38 33.52
N GLY A 18 30.61 1.30 32.74
CA GLY A 18 31.20 0.05 33.20
C GLY A 18 31.31 -0.94 32.04
N ALA A 19 32.22 -0.65 31.11
CA ALA A 19 32.90 -1.69 30.40
C ALA A 19 33.66 -2.53 31.45
N ASP A 20 33.41 -3.83 31.50
CA ASP A 20 34.41 -4.87 31.76
C ASP A 20 33.76 -6.25 31.60
N LEU A 21 34.13 -6.95 30.52
CA LEU A 21 34.98 -8.15 30.56
C LEU A 21 34.18 -9.45 30.74
N CYS A 22 33.77 -10.02 29.62
CA CYS A 22 33.78 -11.48 29.48
C CYS A 22 34.79 -11.82 28.38
N ALA A 23 36.03 -12.05 28.83
CA ALA A 23 37.10 -12.61 28.04
C ALA A 23 36.82 -14.12 27.86
N GLY A 24 36.85 -14.62 26.61
CA GLY A 24 36.83 -16.06 26.37
C GLY A 24 36.32 -16.46 24.99
N CYS A 25 37.26 -16.63 24.06
CA CYS A 25 37.18 -17.37 22.79
C CYS A 25 36.49 -16.73 21.58
N GLY A 26 37.31 -16.40 20.57
CA GLY A 26 36.87 -16.37 19.17
C GLY A 26 37.44 -15.24 18.33
N SER A 27 38.75 -15.22 18.13
CA SER A 27 39.47 -14.28 17.27
C SER A 27 38.94 -14.25 15.82
N ARG A 28 38.25 -13.16 15.45
CA ARG A 28 38.42 -12.51 14.14
C ARG A 28 38.47 -11.00 14.35
N LEU A 29 39.69 -10.47 14.34
CA LEU A 29 39.96 -9.05 14.22
C LEU A 29 39.30 -8.55 12.93
N ARG A 30 38.15 -7.88 13.03
CA ARG A 30 37.60 -7.08 11.94
C ARG A 30 38.13 -5.67 12.15
N SER A 31 39.18 -5.34 11.40
CA SER A 31 39.79 -4.02 11.34
C SER A 31 38.72 -2.92 11.15
N PRO A 32 38.85 -1.75 11.81
CA PRO A 32 37.88 -0.66 11.74
C PRO A 32 38.16 0.18 10.49
N PHE A 33 37.99 -0.41 9.30
CA PHE A 33 38.00 0.35 8.07
C PHE A 33 36.56 0.65 7.65
N SER A 34 36.21 1.93 7.75
CA SER A 34 35.21 2.66 6.97
C SER A 34 34.29 1.78 6.13
N PHE A 35 33.10 1.51 6.66
CA PHE A 35 31.94 1.39 5.80
C PHE A 35 31.65 2.79 5.25
N ALA A 36 32.37 3.15 4.19
CA ALA A 36 31.95 4.19 3.29
C ALA A 36 30.53 3.84 2.85
N TYR A 37 29.57 4.66 3.27
CA TYR A 37 28.20 4.58 2.81
C TYR A 37 28.19 5.00 1.34
N VAL A 38 28.42 4.05 0.44
CA VAL A 38 28.26 4.27 -1.00
C VAL A 38 26.76 4.26 -1.28
N PRO A 39 26.22 5.33 -1.89
CA PRO A 39 24.83 5.70 -1.77
C PRO A 39 23.94 4.77 -2.59
N ARG A 40 22.88 4.26 -1.96
CA ARG A 40 21.79 3.60 -2.65
C ARG A 40 20.96 4.67 -3.38
N TRP A 41 21.42 5.08 -4.57
CA TRP A 41 20.64 5.88 -5.51
C TRP A 41 19.54 5.01 -6.11
N TYR A 42 18.44 4.87 -5.38
CA TYR A 42 17.14 4.79 -6.01
C TYR A 42 16.59 6.21 -6.00
N SER A 43 16.66 6.89 -7.14
CA SER A 43 16.15 8.25 -7.31
C SER A 43 14.62 8.27 -7.22
N SER A 44 14.08 8.12 -6.01
CA SER A 44 12.79 8.66 -5.63
C SER A 44 13.11 9.92 -4.83
N ASN A 45 12.88 11.10 -5.42
CA ASN A 45 13.08 12.37 -4.72
C ASN A 45 12.19 12.45 -3.46
N LEU A 46 11.15 11.64 -3.40
CA LEU A 46 10.27 11.50 -2.24
C LEU A 46 10.85 10.75 -1.03
N THR A 47 11.90 9.92 -1.17
CA THR A 47 12.48 9.24 0.01
C THR A 47 13.32 10.18 0.87
N GLY A 48 13.82 11.28 0.30
CA GLY A 48 14.51 12.35 1.01
C GLY A 48 13.62 13.54 1.40
N TYR A 49 12.38 13.60 0.90
CA TYR A 49 11.45 14.68 1.25
C TYR A 49 10.87 14.46 2.65
N PRO A 50 10.96 15.44 3.56
CA PRO A 50 10.55 15.26 4.95
C PRO A 50 9.05 15.01 5.03
N LYS A 51 8.65 14.17 5.98
CA LYS A 51 7.24 13.86 6.26
C LYS A 51 6.73 14.83 7.32
N LYS A 52 5.43 15.14 7.24
CA LYS A 52 4.75 15.90 8.29
C LYS A 52 4.95 15.22 9.66
N PRO A 53 5.17 16.00 10.72
CA PRO A 53 5.34 15.44 12.05
C PRO A 53 4.04 14.81 12.57
N MET A 54 4.19 13.89 13.53
CA MET A 54 3.06 13.22 14.16
C MET A 54 2.28 14.20 15.01
N THR A 55 0.95 14.22 14.86
CA THR A 55 0.05 15.00 15.72
C THR A 55 0.11 14.54 17.17
N SER A 56 -0.38 15.37 18.10
CA SER A 56 -0.40 15.09 19.54
C SER A 56 -0.97 13.71 19.87
N TYR A 57 -2.17 13.41 19.37
CA TYR A 57 -2.81 12.10 19.55
C TYR A 57 -2.01 10.94 18.94
N VAL A 58 -1.45 11.11 17.73
CA VAL A 58 -0.68 10.03 17.08
C VAL A 58 0.62 9.75 17.84
N ARG A 59 1.24 10.79 18.42
CA ARG A 59 2.40 10.64 19.30
C ARG A 59 2.03 9.84 20.55
N PHE A 60 0.99 10.27 21.28
CA PHE A 60 0.47 9.54 22.43
C PHE A 60 0.13 8.09 22.08
N SER A 61 -0.59 7.87 20.98
CA SER A 61 -0.97 6.53 20.53
C SER A 61 0.22 5.63 20.21
N LYS A 62 1.27 6.19 19.62
CA LYS A 62 2.52 5.47 19.33
C LYS A 62 3.26 5.07 20.60
N GLU A 63 3.23 5.89 21.65
CA GLU A 63 3.85 5.59 22.95
C GLU A 63 3.04 4.56 23.76
N GLN A 64 1.72 4.67 23.74
CA GLN A 64 0.84 3.78 24.51
C GLN A 64 0.67 2.40 23.87
N LEU A 65 0.68 2.29 22.53
CA LEU A 65 0.39 1.04 21.84
C LEU A 65 1.30 -0.13 22.27
N PRO A 66 2.64 0.02 22.39
CA PRO A 66 3.51 -1.04 22.90
C PRO A 66 3.18 -1.47 24.33
N LEU A 67 2.82 -0.53 25.21
CA LEU A 67 2.44 -0.82 26.61
C LEU A 67 1.16 -1.65 26.66
N PHE A 68 0.15 -1.23 25.89
CA PHE A 68 -1.12 -1.96 25.76
C PHE A 68 -0.93 -3.33 25.14
N LYS A 69 -0.01 -3.46 24.17
CA LYS A 69 0.31 -4.73 23.51
C LYS A 69 1.08 -5.67 24.43
N ALA A 70 1.97 -5.15 25.27
CA ALA A 70 2.65 -5.95 26.29
C ALA A 70 1.68 -6.50 27.34
N GLN A 71 0.68 -5.70 27.73
CA GLN A 71 -0.38 -6.13 28.66
C GLN A 71 -1.41 -7.06 27.99
N ASN A 72 -1.61 -6.95 26.68
CA ASN A 72 -2.57 -7.73 25.91
C ASN A 72 -1.92 -8.30 24.64
N PRO A 73 -1.01 -9.31 24.76
CA PRO A 73 -0.24 -9.81 23.62
C PRO A 73 -1.12 -10.35 22.48
N ASP A 74 -2.25 -10.95 22.80
CA ASP A 74 -3.15 -11.58 21.82
C ASP A 74 -4.18 -10.62 21.23
N ALA A 75 -4.37 -9.44 21.84
CA ALA A 75 -5.38 -8.48 21.39
C ALA A 75 -5.01 -7.86 20.03
N LYS A 76 -6.03 -7.63 19.20
CA LYS A 76 -5.85 -6.97 17.90
C LYS A 76 -5.51 -5.50 18.10
N ASN A 77 -4.55 -4.97 17.33
CA ASN A 77 -4.18 -3.56 17.41
C ASN A 77 -5.37 -2.61 17.23
N SER A 78 -6.39 -2.99 16.43
CA SER A 78 -7.61 -2.19 16.27
C SER A 78 -8.38 -1.99 17.57
N GLU A 79 -8.39 -2.97 18.47
CA GLU A 79 -9.07 -2.88 19.77
C GLU A 79 -8.23 -2.07 20.75
N LEU A 80 -6.90 -2.27 20.74
CA LEU A 80 -5.97 -1.49 21.57
C LEU A 80 -6.02 0.00 21.21
N ILE A 81 -6.04 0.33 19.91
CA ILE A 81 -6.14 1.71 19.44
C ILE A 81 -7.47 2.36 19.87
N LYS A 82 -8.58 1.60 19.90
CA LYS A 82 -9.86 2.12 20.43
C LYS A 82 -9.75 2.50 21.90
N LYS A 83 -9.18 1.62 22.73
CA LYS A 83 -8.94 1.89 24.16
C LYS A 83 -8.00 3.07 24.37
N ILE A 84 -6.94 3.18 23.57
CA ILE A 84 -6.01 4.33 23.62
C ILE A 84 -6.73 5.64 23.22
N ALA A 85 -7.64 5.59 22.26
CA ALA A 85 -8.44 6.76 21.87
C ALA A 85 -9.40 7.19 22.99
N GLU A 86 -9.96 6.25 23.75
CA GLU A 86 -10.74 6.52 24.97
C GLU A 86 -9.88 7.21 26.02
N LEU A 87 -8.70 6.66 26.33
CA LEU A 87 -7.77 7.25 27.29
C LEU A 87 -7.33 8.65 26.89
N TRP A 88 -7.07 8.89 25.59
CA TRP A 88 -6.74 10.23 25.11
C TRP A 88 -7.89 11.22 25.35
N ARG A 89 -9.15 10.80 25.21
CA ARG A 89 -10.30 11.69 25.48
C ARG A 89 -10.37 12.07 26.96
N GLU A 90 -10.15 11.11 27.84
CA GLU A 90 -10.16 11.27 29.30
C GLU A 90 -8.92 11.98 29.86
N LEU A 91 -7.82 12.02 29.10
CA LEU A 91 -6.56 12.64 29.50
C LEU A 91 -6.78 14.13 29.85
N PRO A 92 -6.24 14.63 30.97
CA PRO A 92 -6.39 16.04 31.33
C PRO A 92 -5.70 16.94 30.31
N ASP A 93 -6.27 18.13 30.09
CA ASP A 93 -5.76 19.08 29.09
C ASP A 93 -4.31 19.51 29.37
N SER A 94 -3.88 19.49 30.64
CA SER A 94 -2.50 19.74 31.04
C SER A 94 -1.52 18.72 30.43
N GLU A 95 -1.88 17.44 30.38
CA GLU A 95 -1.04 16.40 29.80
C GLU A 95 -1.14 16.40 28.28
N LYS A 96 -2.34 16.61 27.71
CA LYS A 96 -2.52 16.81 26.27
C LYS A 96 -1.66 17.95 25.75
N LYS A 97 -1.56 19.04 26.51
CA LYS A 97 -0.78 20.23 26.15
C LYS A 97 0.71 19.93 25.92
N ILE A 98 1.29 19.00 26.68
CA ILE A 98 2.68 18.56 26.48
C ILE A 98 2.86 17.99 25.06
N TYR A 99 1.93 17.15 24.62
CA TYR A 99 1.95 16.57 23.27
C TYR A 99 1.66 17.59 22.18
N GLU A 100 0.80 18.58 22.44
CA GLU A 100 0.50 19.66 21.51
C GLU A 100 1.68 20.60 21.31
N ASP A 101 2.35 21.00 22.39
CA ASP A 101 3.52 21.87 22.33
C ASP A 101 4.69 21.14 21.64
N ALA A 102 4.87 19.85 21.89
CA ALA A 102 5.83 19.03 21.17
C ALA A 102 5.51 18.90 19.66
N TYR A 103 4.22 18.77 19.30
CA TYR A 103 3.80 18.81 17.90
C TYR A 103 4.05 20.17 17.25
N ARG A 104 3.80 21.28 17.97
CA ARG A 104 4.06 22.64 17.47
C ARG A 104 5.54 22.86 17.19
N ALA A 105 6.42 22.43 18.09
CA ALA A 105 7.87 22.52 17.91
C ALA A 105 8.32 21.75 16.65
N ASP A 106 7.90 20.49 16.53
CA ASP A 106 8.23 19.66 15.36
C ASP A 106 7.65 20.23 14.06
N TRP A 107 6.48 20.88 14.12
CA TRP A 107 5.87 21.53 12.97
C TRP A 107 6.70 22.73 12.49
N GLN A 108 7.28 23.51 13.40
CA GLN A 108 8.20 24.59 13.01
C GLN A 108 9.46 24.04 12.36
N ALA A 109 10.09 23.03 12.97
CA ALA A 109 11.27 22.38 12.41
C ALA A 109 11.00 21.78 11.02
N TYR A 110 9.84 21.14 10.84
CA TYR A 110 9.40 20.62 9.55
C TYR A 110 9.22 21.74 8.51
N LYS A 111 8.63 22.88 8.90
CA LYS A 111 8.42 24.02 8.00
C LYS A 111 9.76 24.61 7.54
N GLU A 112 10.70 24.78 8.46
CA GLU A 112 12.05 25.27 8.14
C GLU A 112 12.77 24.33 7.18
N GLU A 113 12.73 23.02 7.43
CA GLU A 113 13.39 22.02 6.58
C GLU A 113 12.77 21.98 5.18
N ILE A 114 11.44 22.05 5.07
CA ILE A 114 10.74 22.13 3.79
C ILE A 114 11.15 23.37 3.01
N ASN A 115 11.22 24.54 3.67
CA ASN A 115 11.63 25.78 3.01
C ASN A 115 13.07 25.68 2.49
N ARG A 116 14.01 25.15 3.29
CA ARG A 116 15.40 24.93 2.86
C ARG A 116 15.48 24.03 1.63
N ILE A 117 14.73 22.93 1.61
CA ILE A 117 14.70 22.02 0.46
C ILE A 117 14.08 22.70 -0.76
N GLN A 118 13.00 23.47 -0.57
CA GLN A 118 12.35 24.19 -1.67
C GLN A 118 13.26 25.23 -2.32
N GLU A 119 14.07 25.95 -1.54
CA GLU A 119 15.07 26.89 -2.05
C GLU A 119 16.20 26.21 -2.84
N GLN A 120 16.55 24.97 -2.49
CA GLN A 120 17.61 24.20 -3.16
C GLN A 120 17.15 23.46 -4.42
N LEU A 121 15.84 23.30 -4.62
CA LEU A 121 15.30 22.52 -5.73
C LEU A 121 15.35 23.29 -7.05
N THR A 122 15.82 22.63 -8.10
CA THR A 122 15.74 23.19 -9.46
C THR A 122 14.32 23.04 -10.02
N PRO A 123 13.89 23.89 -10.98
CA PRO A 123 12.55 23.78 -11.58
C PRO A 123 12.25 22.39 -12.16
N SER A 124 13.24 21.73 -12.75
CA SER A 124 13.08 20.37 -13.28
C SER A 124 12.85 19.33 -12.18
N GLN A 125 13.54 19.46 -11.04
CA GLN A 125 13.33 18.59 -9.88
C GLN A 125 11.95 18.80 -9.25
N VAL A 126 11.46 20.04 -9.19
CA VAL A 126 10.10 20.36 -8.71
C VAL A 126 9.05 19.63 -9.56
N VAL A 127 9.12 19.77 -10.88
CA VAL A 127 8.17 19.10 -11.80
C VAL A 127 8.23 17.57 -11.66
N LEU A 128 9.42 16.99 -11.51
CA LEU A 128 9.58 15.55 -11.28
C LEU A 128 8.96 15.11 -9.94
N LEU A 129 9.16 15.88 -8.87
CA LEU A 129 8.59 15.61 -7.56
C LEU A 129 7.06 15.69 -7.59
N GLU A 130 6.49 16.74 -8.20
CA GLU A 130 5.05 16.88 -8.38
C GLU A 130 4.44 15.72 -9.17
N LYS A 131 5.11 15.31 -10.25
CA LYS A 131 4.71 14.14 -11.05
C LYS A 131 4.73 12.86 -10.21
N GLU A 132 5.76 12.64 -9.40
CA GLU A 132 5.84 11.46 -8.53
C GLU A 132 4.74 11.48 -7.45
N ILE A 133 4.47 12.63 -6.82
CA ILE A 133 3.38 12.81 -5.86
C ILE A 133 2.03 12.51 -6.55
N MET A 134 1.80 13.06 -7.74
CA MET A 134 0.59 12.84 -8.52
C MET A 134 0.41 11.36 -8.86
N GLN A 135 1.46 10.68 -9.33
CA GLN A 135 1.42 9.25 -9.62
C GLN A 135 1.10 8.41 -8.38
N LYS A 136 1.69 8.73 -7.21
CA LYS A 136 1.36 8.05 -5.94
C LYS A 136 -0.11 8.26 -5.55
N ARG A 137 -0.65 9.48 -5.71
CA ARG A 137 -2.06 9.80 -5.45
C ARG A 137 -2.99 9.02 -6.39
N LEU A 138 -2.70 9.03 -7.69
CA LEU A 138 -3.47 8.30 -8.71
C LEU A 138 -3.45 6.79 -8.46
N LYS A 139 -2.27 6.23 -8.13
CA LYS A 139 -2.13 4.80 -7.77
C LYS A 139 -2.96 4.45 -6.54
N LYS A 140 -2.95 5.28 -5.49
CA LYS A 140 -3.77 5.09 -4.28
C LYS A 140 -5.26 5.17 -4.62
N LYS A 141 -5.69 6.17 -5.41
CA LYS A 141 -7.10 6.32 -5.84
C LYS A 141 -7.56 5.12 -6.66
N ALA A 142 -6.74 4.64 -7.59
CA ALA A 142 -7.02 3.44 -8.39
C ALA A 142 -7.14 2.17 -7.53
N LEU A 143 -6.26 2.02 -6.51
CA LEU A 143 -6.32 0.90 -5.58
C LEU A 143 -7.60 0.92 -4.73
N ILE A 144 -7.98 2.08 -4.19
CA ILE A 144 -9.21 2.25 -3.40
C ILE A 144 -10.43 1.93 -4.27
N LYS A 145 -10.51 2.51 -5.47
CA LYS A 145 -11.58 2.22 -6.43
C LYS A 145 -11.65 0.74 -6.79
N LYS A 146 -10.50 0.08 -7.00
CA LYS A 146 -10.46 -1.37 -7.27
C LYS A 146 -10.99 -2.18 -6.07
N ARG A 147 -10.62 -1.83 -4.85
CA ARG A 147 -11.09 -2.50 -3.63
C ARG A 147 -12.59 -2.32 -3.45
N GLU A 148 -13.10 -1.11 -3.63
CA GLU A 148 -14.53 -0.79 -3.61
C GLU A 148 -15.30 -1.65 -4.63
N LEU A 149 -14.87 -1.66 -5.90
CA LEU A 149 -15.50 -2.47 -6.94
C LEU A 149 -15.46 -3.98 -6.63
N THR A 150 -14.40 -4.44 -5.95
CA THR A 150 -14.29 -5.84 -5.51
C THR A 150 -15.28 -6.15 -4.38
N MET A 151 -15.44 -5.23 -3.41
CA MET A 151 -16.42 -5.36 -2.34
C MET A 151 -17.87 -5.32 -2.85
N LEU A 152 -18.13 -4.54 -3.91
CA LEU A 152 -19.43 -4.49 -4.60
C LEU A 152 -19.66 -5.68 -5.54
N GLY A 153 -18.77 -6.67 -5.56
CA GLY A 153 -18.94 -7.88 -6.36
C GLY A 153 -18.91 -7.65 -7.87
N LYS A 154 -18.24 -6.60 -8.36
CA LYS A 154 -18.22 -6.28 -9.80
C LYS A 154 -17.72 -7.47 -10.63
N PRO A 155 -18.47 -7.91 -11.65
CA PRO A 155 -18.09 -9.03 -12.52
C PRO A 155 -16.70 -8.87 -13.13
N LYS A 156 -15.93 -9.96 -13.13
CA LYS A 156 -14.61 -9.99 -13.79
C LYS A 156 -14.80 -9.95 -15.30
N ARG A 157 -13.91 -9.21 -15.97
CA ARG A 157 -13.85 -9.11 -17.43
C ARG A 157 -13.82 -10.49 -18.09
N PRO A 158 -14.37 -10.62 -19.31
CA PRO A 158 -14.40 -11.90 -19.99
C PRO A 158 -12.98 -12.37 -20.29
N ARG A 159 -12.73 -13.67 -20.10
CA ARG A 159 -11.45 -14.30 -20.38
C ARG A 159 -11.28 -14.50 -21.88
N SER A 160 -10.10 -14.16 -22.39
CA SER A 160 -9.73 -14.51 -23.77
C SER A 160 -9.41 -16.01 -23.88
N ALA A 161 -9.44 -16.55 -25.09
CA ALA A 161 -9.05 -17.94 -25.36
C ALA A 161 -7.65 -18.24 -24.81
N TYR A 162 -6.72 -17.31 -24.99
CA TYR A 162 -5.38 -17.39 -24.42
C TYR A 162 -5.37 -17.39 -22.88
N ASN A 163 -6.20 -16.57 -22.21
CA ASN A 163 -6.26 -16.57 -20.75
C ASN A 163 -6.82 -17.89 -20.19
N ILE A 164 -7.75 -18.52 -20.90
CA ILE A 164 -8.31 -19.83 -20.53
C ILE A 164 -7.23 -20.90 -20.69
N PHE A 165 -6.53 -20.92 -21.83
CA PHE A 165 -5.40 -21.81 -22.07
C PHE A 165 -4.29 -21.65 -21.02
N ILE A 166 -3.93 -20.41 -20.68
CA ILE A 166 -2.95 -20.12 -19.63
C ILE A 166 -3.40 -20.69 -18.30
N ALA A 167 -4.67 -20.51 -17.92
CA ALA A 167 -5.19 -21.02 -16.66
C ALA A 167 -5.10 -22.54 -16.55
N GLU A 168 -5.31 -23.26 -17.65
CA GLU A 168 -5.19 -24.73 -17.73
C GLU A 168 -3.72 -25.18 -17.72
N ARG A 169 -2.89 -24.67 -18.65
CA ARG A 169 -1.51 -25.14 -18.82
C ARG A 169 -0.52 -24.64 -17.78
N PHE A 170 -0.81 -23.52 -17.13
CA PHE A 170 0.03 -23.03 -16.04
C PHE A 170 -0.04 -23.94 -14.80
N GLN A 171 -1.14 -24.68 -14.62
CA GLN A 171 -1.26 -25.69 -13.55
C GLN A 171 -0.46 -26.96 -13.86
N GLU A 172 -0.38 -27.33 -15.14
CA GLU A 172 0.29 -28.57 -15.59
C GLU A 172 1.82 -28.43 -15.70
N ALA A 173 2.35 -27.21 -15.84
CA ALA A 173 3.78 -26.97 -15.96
C ALA A 173 4.51 -27.29 -14.63
N LYS A 174 5.26 -28.41 -14.59
CA LYS A 174 6.15 -28.78 -13.48
C LYS A 174 7.42 -27.93 -13.49
N ASP A 175 7.75 -27.41 -12.32
CA ASP A 175 9.01 -26.77 -11.91
C ASP A 175 9.51 -25.55 -12.70
N GLY A 176 10.29 -24.69 -12.01
CA GLY A 176 10.77 -23.41 -12.53
C GLY A 176 10.00 -22.18 -12.02
N THR A 177 10.58 -21.01 -12.23
CA THR A 177 9.97 -19.73 -11.83
C THR A 177 8.73 -19.44 -12.69
N SER A 178 7.75 -18.70 -12.14
CA SER A 178 6.50 -18.37 -12.85
C SER A 178 6.74 -17.72 -14.22
N GLN A 179 7.83 -16.97 -14.36
CA GLN A 179 8.23 -16.33 -15.61
C GLN A 179 8.65 -17.36 -16.67
N VAL A 180 9.39 -18.41 -16.29
CA VAL A 180 9.81 -19.47 -17.21
C VAL A 180 8.60 -20.28 -17.64
N LYS A 181 7.72 -20.66 -16.71
CA LYS A 181 6.47 -21.37 -17.03
C LYS A 181 5.61 -20.59 -18.02
N LEU A 182 5.46 -19.28 -17.81
CA LEU A 182 4.70 -18.42 -18.72
C LEU A 182 5.30 -18.35 -20.13
N LYS A 183 6.64 -18.32 -20.24
CA LYS A 183 7.32 -18.37 -21.54
C LYS A 183 7.02 -19.69 -22.27
N THR A 184 7.13 -20.82 -21.58
CA THR A 184 6.82 -22.13 -22.16
C THR A 184 5.37 -22.23 -22.62
N VAL A 185 4.42 -21.78 -21.78
CA VAL A 185 3.00 -21.78 -22.16
C VAL A 185 2.74 -20.85 -23.36
N ASN A 186 3.41 -19.70 -23.44
CA ASN A 186 3.27 -18.81 -24.60
C ASN A 186 3.75 -19.47 -25.91
N GLU A 187 4.89 -20.16 -25.89
CA GLU A 187 5.36 -20.90 -27.06
C GLU A 187 4.42 -22.05 -27.44
N ASN A 188 3.91 -22.79 -26.44
CA ASN A 188 2.91 -23.83 -26.69
C ASN A 188 1.65 -23.26 -27.35
N TRP A 189 1.15 -22.11 -26.89
CA TRP A 189 -0.01 -21.43 -27.50
C TRP A 189 0.23 -21.07 -28.96
N LYS A 190 1.42 -20.55 -29.30
CA LYS A 190 1.76 -20.22 -30.70
C LYS A 190 1.73 -21.46 -31.57
N ASN A 191 2.30 -22.56 -31.08
CA ASN A 191 2.43 -23.82 -31.81
C ASN A 191 1.13 -24.65 -31.87
N LEU A 192 0.07 -24.28 -31.13
CA LEU A 192 -1.22 -24.95 -31.25
C LEU A 192 -1.83 -24.77 -32.64
N SER A 193 -2.37 -25.86 -33.17
CA SER A 193 -3.15 -25.89 -34.41
C SER A 193 -4.46 -25.09 -34.29
N SER A 194 -5.06 -24.74 -35.43
CA SER A 194 -6.34 -24.01 -35.46
C SER A 194 -7.47 -24.80 -34.80
N SER A 195 -7.53 -26.11 -35.01
CA SER A 195 -8.54 -26.99 -34.42
C SER A 195 -8.43 -27.06 -32.89
N GLN A 196 -7.21 -27.14 -32.34
CA GLN A 196 -6.98 -27.11 -30.90
C GLN A 196 -7.31 -25.73 -30.31
N LYS A 197 -6.98 -24.65 -31.02
CA LYS A 197 -7.35 -23.28 -30.61
C LYS A 197 -8.86 -23.07 -30.60
N GLN A 198 -9.61 -23.76 -31.47
CA GLN A 198 -11.06 -23.61 -31.60
C GLN A 198 -11.80 -23.90 -30.30
N VAL A 199 -11.36 -24.90 -29.52
CA VAL A 199 -11.96 -25.22 -28.21
C VAL A 199 -11.87 -24.02 -27.27
N TYR A 200 -10.70 -23.40 -27.15
CA TYR A 200 -10.49 -22.22 -26.32
C TYR A 200 -11.23 -20.98 -26.85
N ILE A 201 -11.36 -20.86 -28.17
CA ILE A 201 -12.17 -19.79 -28.80
C ILE A 201 -13.63 -19.94 -28.41
N GLN A 202 -14.17 -21.16 -28.42
CA GLN A 202 -15.56 -21.41 -28.00
C GLN A 202 -15.75 -21.10 -26.51
N LEU A 203 -14.86 -21.58 -25.64
CA LEU A 203 -14.92 -21.26 -24.20
C LEU A 203 -14.84 -19.75 -23.93
N ALA A 204 -14.07 -19.01 -24.73
CA ALA A 204 -14.00 -17.55 -24.64
C ALA A 204 -15.29 -16.86 -25.13
N LYS A 205 -16.00 -17.44 -26.10
CA LYS A 205 -17.34 -16.95 -26.49
C LYS A 205 -18.34 -17.18 -25.36
N ASP A 206 -18.31 -18.35 -24.73
CA ASP A 206 -19.21 -18.67 -23.61
C ASP A 206 -18.93 -17.76 -22.40
N ASP A 207 -17.65 -17.48 -22.09
CA ASP A 207 -17.28 -16.56 -20.99
C ASP A 207 -17.67 -15.09 -21.29
N LYS A 208 -17.75 -14.69 -22.57
CA LYS A 208 -18.35 -13.39 -22.96
C LYS A 208 -19.84 -13.33 -22.65
N ILE A 209 -20.58 -14.41 -22.89
CA ILE A 209 -22.02 -14.50 -22.57
C ILE A 209 -22.21 -14.42 -21.06
N ARG A 210 -21.45 -15.20 -20.28
CA ARG A 210 -21.40 -15.12 -18.81
C ARG A 210 -21.19 -13.68 -18.33
N TYR A 211 -20.13 -13.02 -18.81
CA TYR A 211 -19.81 -11.65 -18.44
C TYR A 211 -20.94 -10.68 -18.77
N TYR A 212 -21.58 -10.81 -19.94
CA TYR A 212 -22.67 -9.93 -20.33
C TYR A 212 -23.87 -10.06 -19.37
N ASN A 213 -24.26 -11.29 -19.06
CA ASN A 213 -25.37 -11.58 -18.14
C ASN A 213 -25.06 -11.06 -16.73
N GLU A 214 -23.89 -11.40 -16.17
CA GLU A 214 -23.47 -10.92 -14.85
C GLU A 214 -23.38 -9.39 -14.79
N MET A 215 -22.84 -8.74 -15.84
CA MET A 215 -22.74 -7.29 -15.88
C MET A 215 -24.11 -6.62 -15.95
N LYS A 216 -25.06 -7.21 -16.68
CA LYS A 216 -26.42 -6.67 -16.76
C LYS A 216 -27.07 -6.66 -15.37
N SER A 217 -27.10 -7.81 -14.70
CA SER A 217 -27.67 -7.91 -13.35
C SER A 217 -26.91 -7.04 -12.34
N TRP A 218 -25.59 -6.95 -12.43
CA TRP A 218 -24.80 -6.09 -11.55
C TRP A 218 -25.08 -4.60 -11.78
N GLU A 219 -25.21 -4.16 -13.02
CA GLU A 219 -25.54 -2.76 -13.33
C GLU A 219 -26.95 -2.40 -12.84
N GLU A 220 -27.93 -3.31 -12.98
CA GLU A 220 -29.28 -3.16 -12.41
C GLU A 220 -29.22 -3.01 -10.89
N GLN A 221 -28.47 -3.89 -10.19
CA GLN A 221 -28.27 -3.79 -8.74
C GLN A 221 -27.59 -2.45 -8.33
N MET A 222 -26.65 -1.94 -9.12
CA MET A 222 -26.01 -0.65 -8.82
C MET A 222 -26.98 0.52 -8.98
N VAL A 223 -27.93 0.47 -9.91
CA VAL A 223 -29.01 1.47 -10.00
C VAL A 223 -29.89 1.44 -8.74
N GLU A 224 -30.30 0.26 -8.29
CA GLU A 224 -31.15 0.09 -7.11
C GLU A 224 -30.51 0.65 -5.84
N VAL A 225 -29.19 0.49 -5.69
CA VAL A 225 -28.41 1.01 -4.55
C VAL A 225 -28.04 2.50 -4.72
N GLY A 226 -28.44 3.14 -5.83
CA GLY A 226 -28.15 4.56 -6.09
C GLY A 226 -26.69 4.86 -6.46
N ARG A 227 -26.00 3.88 -7.06
CA ARG A 227 -24.60 3.94 -7.51
C ARG A 227 -24.51 3.91 -9.04
N ASP A 228 -25.32 4.73 -9.69
CA ASP A 228 -25.36 4.88 -11.15
C ASP A 228 -24.03 5.37 -11.75
N ASP A 229 -23.20 6.03 -10.93
CA ASP A 229 -21.82 6.44 -11.26
C ASP A 229 -20.91 5.28 -11.72
N LEU A 230 -21.27 4.03 -11.37
CA LEU A 230 -20.50 2.83 -11.65
C LEU A 230 -20.90 2.09 -12.94
N ILE A 231 -22.00 2.50 -13.57
CA ILE A 231 -22.55 1.88 -14.79
C ILE A 231 -21.68 2.24 -16.00
N ARG A 232 -21.54 1.31 -16.94
CA ARG A 232 -20.81 1.57 -18.18
C ARG A 232 -21.54 2.64 -19.01
N ARG A 233 -20.84 3.72 -19.34
CA ARG A 233 -21.28 4.66 -20.37
C ARG A 233 -21.35 3.93 -21.71
N LYS A 234 -22.53 3.91 -22.34
CA LYS A 234 -22.68 3.44 -23.73
C LYS A 234 -22.02 4.47 -24.64
N MET A 235 -20.78 4.25 -25.05
CA MET A 235 -20.21 5.03 -26.14
C MET A 235 -20.90 4.59 -27.43
N LYS A 236 -21.63 5.52 -28.08
CA LYS A 236 -22.12 5.34 -29.44
C LYS A 236 -20.88 5.25 -30.33
N HIS A 237 -20.49 4.05 -30.77
CA HIS A 237 -19.55 3.94 -31.88
C HIS A 237 -20.28 4.48 -33.11
N PRO A 238 -19.77 5.51 -33.81
CA PRO A 238 -20.33 5.87 -35.10
C PRO A 238 -20.19 4.64 -35.99
N ALA A 239 -21.31 4.19 -36.56
CA ALA A 239 -21.31 3.13 -37.55
C ALA A 239 -20.36 3.56 -38.65
N LYS A 240 -19.31 2.77 -38.90
CA LYS A 240 -18.63 2.85 -40.18
C LYS A 240 -19.69 2.40 -41.19
N ASN A 241 -20.13 3.33 -42.02
CA ASN A 241 -20.87 3.00 -43.22
C ASN A 241 -19.95 2.09 -44.04
N ASP A 242 -20.34 0.82 -44.15
CA ASP A 242 -19.78 -0.08 -45.13
C ASP A 242 -20.26 0.44 -46.50
N THR A 243 -19.43 1.28 -47.13
CA THR A 243 -19.60 1.61 -48.54
C THR A 243 -19.21 0.36 -49.32
N GLU A 244 -20.21 -0.40 -49.73
CA GLU A 244 -20.12 -1.32 -50.86
C GLU A 244 -19.68 -0.51 -52.09
N GLU A 245 -18.47 -0.77 -52.58
CA GLU A 245 -18.04 -0.35 -53.91
C GLU A 245 -17.89 -1.64 -54.74
N TYR A 246 -18.63 -1.65 -55.85
CA TYR A 246 -18.77 -2.71 -56.85
C TYR A 246 -17.44 -3.05 -57.54
#